data_AF-A0A2T6N3Q0-F1
#
_entry.id   AF-A0A2T6N3Q0-F1
#
_cell.length_a   1.000
_cell.length_b   1.000
_cell.length_c   1.000
_cell.angle_alpha   90.00
_cell.angle_beta   90.00
_cell.angle_gamma   90.00
#
_symmetry.space_group_name_H-M   'P 1'
#
loop_
_entity.id
_entity.type
_entity.pdbx_description
1 polymer ?
#
loop_
_entity_poly.entity_id
_entity_poly.type
_entity_poly.pdbx_seq_one_letter_code
_entity_poly.pdbx_strand_id
1 'polypeptide(L)'
;MRIAHLLVLGLLTTVLSTQSAIADADGERAALARIIHELQAIDPLITEAASQANPDARVRFQYEWLRQDLERIRLGIQEHIDAPRSEPRTFPPLRGDYRR
;
A
#
# COMPACT_ATOMS: atom_id res chain seq x y z
N MET A 1 -3.99 34.54 -37.50
CA MET A 1 -3.52 34.69 -36.10
C MET A 1 -4.52 34.20 -35.05
N ARG A 2 -5.84 34.33 -35.21
CA ARG A 2 -6.85 33.87 -34.21
C ARG A 2 -6.90 32.34 -33.99
N ILE A 3 -6.65 31.55 -35.04
CA ILE A 3 -6.62 30.08 -34.98
C ILE A 3 -5.40 29.58 -34.19
N ALA A 4 -4.26 30.27 -34.29
CA ALA A 4 -3.05 29.94 -33.52
C ALA A 4 -3.24 30.17 -32.02
N HIS A 5 -3.99 31.20 -31.61
CA HIS A 5 -4.30 31.44 -30.20
C HIS A 5 -5.27 30.40 -29.61
N LEU A 6 -6.23 29.90 -30.39
CA LEU A 6 -7.13 28.83 -29.96
C LEU A 6 -6.39 27.49 -29.78
N LEU A 7 -5.41 27.20 -30.63
CA LEU A 7 -4.54 26.03 -30.48
C LEU A 7 -3.60 26.13 -29.28
N VAL A 8 -3.02 27.31 -29.02
CA VAL A 8 -2.16 27.54 -27.85
C VAL A 8 -2.97 27.49 -26.55
N LEU A 9 -4.19 28.02 -26.52
CA LEU A 9 -5.06 27.97 -25.34
C LEU A 9 -5.54 26.53 -25.06
N GLY A 10 -5.89 25.77 -26.10
CA GLY A 10 -6.22 24.35 -25.97
C GLY A 10 -5.04 23.51 -25.45
N LEU A 11 -3.83 23.73 -25.97
CA LEU A 11 -2.62 23.04 -25.53
C LEU A 11 -2.28 23.36 -24.05
N LEU A 12 -2.47 24.61 -23.63
CA LEU A 12 -2.24 25.05 -22.25
C LEU A 12 -3.23 24.39 -21.27
N THR A 13 -4.50 24.20 -21.66
CA THR A 13 -5.48 23.50 -20.83
C THR A 13 -5.17 22.00 -20.69
N THR A 14 -4.71 21.34 -21.75
CA THR A 14 -4.32 19.92 -21.67
C THR A 14 -3.10 19.69 -20.78
N VAL A 15 -2.13 20.62 -20.77
CA VAL A 15 -0.93 20.52 -19.94
C VAL A 15 -1.26 20.73 -18.46
N LEU A 16 -2.26 21.53 -18.11
CA LEU A 16 -2.66 21.74 -16.72
C LEU A 16 -3.38 20.52 -16.13
N SER A 17 -4.27 19.88 -16.90
CA SER A 17 -4.99 18.68 -16.45
C SER A 17 -4.08 17.46 -16.26
N THR A 18 -3.04 17.30 -17.09
CA THR A 18 -2.08 16.21 -16.91
C THR A 18 -1.17 16.40 -15.69
N GLN A 19 -0.77 17.63 -15.37
CA GLN A 19 0.03 17.92 -14.19
C GLN A 19 -0.70 17.58 -12.89
N SER A 20 -2.00 17.88 -12.79
CA SER A 20 -2.80 17.53 -11.61
C SER A 20 -2.92 16.02 -11.42
N ALA A 21 -3.10 15.25 -12.50
CA ALA A 21 -3.19 13.79 -12.43
C ALA A 21 -1.85 13.11 -12.05
N ILE A 22 -0.72 13.69 -12.46
CA ILE A 22 0.61 13.20 -12.08
C ILE A 22 0.89 13.49 -10.60
N ALA A 23 0.58 14.70 -10.11
CA ALA A 23 0.79 15.07 -8.71
C ALA A 23 -0.05 14.22 -7.73
N ASP A 24 -1.29 13.89 -8.11
CA ASP A 24 -2.15 12.99 -7.32
C ASP A 24 -1.59 11.57 -7.27
N ALA A 25 -1.14 11.03 -8.40
CA ALA A 25 -0.50 9.71 -8.46
C ALA A 25 0.82 9.64 -7.67
N ASP A 26 1.62 10.70 -7.68
CA ASP A 26 2.84 10.80 -6.88
C ASP A 26 2.53 10.91 -5.37
N GLY A 27 1.47 11.65 -5.01
CA GLY A 27 0.97 11.74 -3.65
C GLY A 27 0.45 10.40 -3.12
N GLU A 28 -0.34 9.68 -3.92
CA GLU A 28 -0.82 8.32 -3.62
C GLU A 28 0.36 7.38 -3.37
N ARG A 29 1.34 7.35 -4.28
CA ARG A 29 2.54 6.50 -4.17
C ARG A 29 3.36 6.80 -2.91
N ALA A 30 3.54 8.08 -2.57
CA ALA A 30 4.24 8.48 -1.35
C ALA A 30 3.51 8.01 -0.08
N ALA A 31 2.17 8.13 -0.06
CA ALA A 31 1.36 7.67 1.06
C ALA A 31 1.43 6.13 1.22
N LEU A 32 1.36 5.38 0.11
CA LEU A 32 1.46 3.93 0.12
C LEU A 32 2.86 3.43 0.54
N ALA A 33 3.92 4.09 0.07
CA ALA A 33 5.29 3.80 0.52
C ALA A 33 5.46 4.05 2.02
N ARG A 34 4.83 5.10 2.56
CA ARG A 34 4.79 5.35 4.00
C ARG A 34 4.06 4.23 4.74
N ILE A 35 2.91 3.77 4.23
CA ILE A 35 2.19 2.64 4.85
C ILE A 35 3.08 1.40 4.94
N ILE A 36 3.81 1.05 3.87
CA ILE A 36 4.78 -0.05 3.88
C ILE A 36 5.82 0.14 5.00
N HIS A 37 6.36 1.34 5.13
CA HIS A 37 7.35 1.66 6.16
C HIS A 37 6.79 1.47 7.58
N GLU A 38 5.58 1.98 7.85
CA GLU A 38 4.93 1.82 9.16
C GLU A 38 4.63 0.34 9.46
N LEU A 39 4.22 -0.45 8.47
CA LEU A 39 4.00 -1.89 8.61
C LEU A 39 5.29 -2.67 8.92
N GLN A 40 6.46 -2.19 8.47
CA GLN A 40 7.74 -2.76 8.86
C GLN A 40 8.13 -2.32 10.27
N ALA A 41 7.80 -1.08 10.66
CA ALA A 41 8.12 -0.53 11.97
C ALA A 41 7.39 -1.23 13.14
N ILE A 42 6.31 -1.97 12.86
CA ILE A 42 5.60 -2.76 13.90
C ILE A 42 6.23 -4.12 14.19
N ASP A 43 7.19 -4.60 13.40
CA ASP A 43 7.85 -5.91 13.63
C ASP A 43 8.48 -6.05 15.03
N PRO A 44 9.18 -5.03 15.58
CA PRO A 44 9.68 -5.06 16.95
C PRO A 44 8.56 -5.16 17.99
N LEU A 45 7.40 -4.52 17.77
CA LEU A 45 6.26 -4.57 18.68
C LEU A 45 5.65 -5.98 18.72
N ILE A 46 5.62 -6.68 17.59
CA ILE A 46 5.20 -8.08 17.51
C ILE A 46 6.15 -8.97 18.31
N THR A 47 7.46 -8.72 18.22
CA THR A 47 8.49 -9.45 18.97
C THR A 47 8.35 -9.21 20.49
N GLU A 48 8.13 -7.96 20.89
CA GLU A 48 7.88 -7.60 22.28
C GLU A 48 6.60 -8.26 22.83
N ALA A 49 5.50 -8.22 22.08
CA ALA A 49 4.27 -8.88 22.48
C ALA A 49 4.44 -10.41 22.59
N ALA A 50 5.20 -11.02 21.67
CA ALA A 50 5.50 -12.45 21.72
C ALA A 50 6.33 -12.84 22.94
N SER A 51 7.28 -12.00 23.38
CA SER A 51 8.11 -12.28 24.57
C SER A 51 7.33 -12.18 25.88
N GLN A 52 6.27 -11.37 25.91
CA GLN A 52 5.37 -11.22 27.06
C GLN A 52 4.21 -12.22 27.08
N ALA A 53 4.09 -13.07 26.06
CA ALA A 53 2.97 -14.00 25.94
C ALA A 53 3.05 -15.13 26.98
N ASN A 54 1.89 -15.49 27.55
CA ASN A 54 1.80 -16.62 28.49
C ASN A 54 2.03 -17.96 27.76
N PRO A 55 3.10 -18.71 28.07
CA PRO A 55 3.40 -19.97 27.42
C PRO A 55 2.46 -21.11 27.86
N ASP A 56 1.62 -20.95 28.87
CA ASP A 56 0.68 -21.97 29.34
C ASP A 56 -0.77 -21.71 28.89
N ALA A 57 -0.99 -20.67 28.08
CA ALA A 57 -2.32 -20.34 27.57
C ALA A 57 -2.87 -21.46 26.68
N ARG A 58 -4.11 -21.89 26.97
CA ARG A 58 -4.84 -22.91 26.20
C ARG A 58 -5.10 -22.51 24.75
N VAL A 59 -5.29 -21.22 24.50
CA VAL A 59 -5.40 -20.62 23.16
C VAL A 59 -4.31 -19.57 23.05
N ARG A 60 -3.43 -19.73 22.09
CA ARG A 60 -2.28 -18.86 21.85
C ARG A 60 -2.56 -17.91 20.70
N PHE A 61 -1.99 -16.72 20.82
CA PHE A 61 -1.90 -15.81 19.70
C PHE A 61 -0.76 -16.26 18.79
N GLN A 62 -1.05 -16.46 17.51
CA GLN A 62 -0.13 -16.99 16.52
C GLN A 62 0.64 -15.85 15.85
N TYR A 63 1.67 -15.35 16.52
CA TYR A 63 2.48 -14.21 16.04
C TYR A 63 3.07 -14.42 14.65
N GLU A 64 3.49 -15.63 14.32
CA GLU A 64 3.98 -15.96 12.97
C GLU A 64 2.90 -15.82 11.88
N TRP A 65 1.63 -16.07 12.22
CA TRP A 65 0.55 -15.89 11.26
C TRP A 65 0.24 -14.43 11.02
N LEU A 66 0.33 -13.60 12.07
CA LEU A 66 0.25 -12.16 11.95
C LEU A 66 1.36 -11.62 11.04
N ARG A 67 2.62 -12.03 11.25
CA ARG A 67 3.75 -11.63 10.39
C ARG A 67 3.54 -12.00 8.94
N GLN A 68 3.06 -13.21 8.67
CA GLN A 68 2.75 -13.65 7.31
C GLN A 68 1.67 -12.80 6.64
N ASP A 69 0.62 -12.42 7.38
CA ASP A 69 -0.45 -11.58 6.83
C ASP A 69 0.03 -10.14 6.62
N LEU A 70 0.85 -9.58 7.51
CA LEU A 70 1.47 -8.25 7.32
C LEU A 70 2.38 -8.22 6.10
N GLU A 71 3.15 -9.29 5.87
CA GLU A 71 3.99 -9.41 4.69
C GLU A 71 3.15 -9.50 3.41
N ARG A 72 2.03 -10.24 3.41
CA ARG A 72 1.08 -10.26 2.29
C ARG A 72 0.50 -8.88 2.00
N ILE A 73 0.14 -8.12 3.02
CA ILE A 73 -0.36 -6.75 2.88
C ILE A 73 0.75 -5.86 2.26
N ARG A 74 1.98 -5.94 2.78
CA ARG A 74 3.11 -5.18 2.27
C ARG A 74 3.38 -5.46 0.80
N LEU A 75 3.39 -6.74 0.41
CA LEU A 75 3.56 -7.16 -0.97
C LEU A 75 2.42 -6.65 -1.87
N GLY A 76 1.17 -6.75 -1.42
CA GLY A 76 0.03 -6.24 -2.18
C GLY A 76 0.10 -4.72 -2.43
N ILE A 77 0.55 -3.94 -1.45
CA ILE A 77 0.76 -2.50 -1.60
C ILE A 77 1.92 -2.22 -2.56
N GLN A 78 3.04 -2.94 -2.40
CA GLN A 78 4.22 -2.76 -3.25
C GLN A 78 3.91 -3.08 -4.72
N GLU A 79 3.18 -4.17 -4.97
CA GLU A 79 2.73 -4.53 -6.31
C GLU A 79 1.79 -3.51 -6.94
N HIS A 80 0.96 -2.82 -6.14
CA HIS A 80 0.12 -1.71 -6.62
C HIS A 80 0.95 -0.49 -7.00
N ILE A 81 2.01 -0.18 -6.23
CA ILE A 81 2.94 0.90 -6.56
C ILE A 81 3.68 0.59 -7.88
N ASP A 82 4.14 -0.65 -8.04
CA ASP A 82 5.05 -1.05 -9.12
C ASP A 82 4.38 -1.28 -10.47
N ALA A 83 3.11 -1.69 -10.49
CA ALA A 83 2.56 -2.30 -11.70
C ALA A 83 1.70 -1.36 -12.57
N PRO A 84 1.68 -1.56 -13.91
CA PRO A 84 0.78 -0.82 -14.80
C PRO A 84 -0.68 -1.19 -14.52
N ARG A 85 -1.54 -0.17 -14.36
CA ARG A 85 -2.99 -0.28 -14.08
C ARG A 85 -3.74 -0.92 -15.26
N SER A 86 -3.75 -2.26 -15.42
CA SER A 86 -4.49 -2.90 -16.54
C SER A 86 -5.18 -4.24 -16.26
N GLU A 87 -4.89 -4.98 -15.19
CA GLU A 87 -5.49 -6.31 -14.96
C GLU A 87 -6.08 -6.50 -13.56
N PRO A 88 -7.24 -7.19 -13.44
CA PRO A 88 -7.78 -7.63 -12.16
C PRO A 88 -6.81 -8.59 -11.48
N ARG A 89 -6.43 -8.29 -10.24
CA ARG A 89 -5.52 -9.14 -9.46
C ARG A 89 -6.28 -9.96 -8.44
N THR A 90 -5.83 -11.20 -8.26
CA THR A 90 -6.32 -12.08 -7.21
C THR A 90 -5.24 -12.20 -6.15
N PHE A 91 -5.52 -11.71 -4.95
CA PHE A 91 -4.65 -11.88 -3.79
C PHE A 91 -5.14 -13.05 -2.95
N PRO A 92 -4.24 -13.91 -2.42
CA PRO A 92 -4.62 -14.91 -1.44
C PRO A 92 -5.30 -14.23 -0.24
N PRO A 93 -6.35 -14.83 0.33
CA PRO A 93 -7.02 -14.24 1.48
C PRO A 93 -6.05 -14.18 2.66
N LEU A 94 -6.18 -13.11 3.45
CA LEU A 94 -5.57 -13.04 4.78
C LEU A 94 -6.22 -14.10 5.66
N ARG A 95 -5.46 -14.68 6.59
CA ARG A 95 -5.99 -15.66 7.53
C ARG A 95 -7.01 -15.00 8.45
N GLY A 96 -6.61 -13.88 9.07
CA GLY A 96 -7.45 -13.12 10.01
C GLY A 96 -7.79 -13.85 11.32
N ASP A 97 -7.55 -15.16 11.44
CA ASP A 97 -7.76 -15.97 12.64
C ASP A 97 -6.46 -16.23 13.40
N TYR A 98 -5.91 -15.23 14.07
CA TYR A 98 -4.62 -15.36 14.76
C TYR A 98 -4.65 -16.14 16.08
N ARG A 99 -5.66 -16.96 16.33
CA ARG A 99 -5.86 -17.68 17.61
C ARG A 99 -5.97 -19.17 17.36
N ARG A 100 -5.14 -19.96 18.02
CA ARG A 100 -5.24 -21.43 18.01
C ARG A 100 -4.92 -22.02 19.37
#